data_AF-A0A496L188-F1
#
_entry.id   AF-A0A496L188-F1
#
_cell.length_a   1.000
_cell.length_b   1.000
_cell.length_c   1.000
_cell.angle_alpha   90.00
_cell.angle_beta   90.00
_cell.angle_gamma   90.00
#
_symmetry.space_group_name_H-M   'P 1'
#
loop_
_entity.id
_entity.type
_entity.pdbx_description
1 polymer ?
#
loop_
_entity_poly.entity_id
_entity_poly.type
_entity_poly.pdbx_seq_one_letter_code
_entity_poly.pdbx_strand_id
1 'polypeptide(L)'
;KRPTLLEVGFGSGLNAYLTMIYAINNDLEVHYHTVERYPIDDALASELNFVSRYGRADEFASLHRAEWNAEVRINDRFFITKHLADFTAMDRLPQFDVCYFDAFSPDKQPEMWALDRFELLYRYAEDEAILTTYCAKGQVRRNMQQAGFVVERIQGAKGKREMLRAKKTVVK
;
A
#
# COMPACT_ATOMS: atom_id res chain seq x y z
N LYS A 1 -18.78 -2.97 -4.56
CA LYS A 1 -17.87 -3.71 -3.66
C LYS A 1 -17.13 -2.67 -2.82
N ARG A 2 -16.92 -2.91 -1.52
CA ARG A 2 -16.10 -2.03 -0.67
C ARG A 2 -14.65 -2.50 -0.82
N PRO A 3 -13.76 -1.73 -1.48
CA PRO A 3 -12.41 -2.20 -1.71
C PRO A 3 -11.61 -2.18 -0.41
N THR A 4 -10.89 -3.28 -0.17
CA THR A 4 -9.86 -3.33 0.86
C THR A 4 -8.50 -3.09 0.23
N LEU A 5 -7.79 -2.09 0.74
CA LEU A 5 -6.42 -1.78 0.31
C LEU A 5 -5.42 -2.26 1.34
N LEU A 6 -4.29 -2.77 0.86
CA LEU A 6 -3.09 -3.03 1.65
C LEU A 6 -1.97 -2.13 1.16
N GLU A 7 -1.27 -1.47 2.06
CA GLU A 7 -0.02 -0.79 1.80
C GLU A 7 1.10 -1.46 2.59
N VAL A 8 2.24 -1.66 1.93
CA VAL A 8 3.48 -2.08 2.58
C VAL A 8 4.40 -0.87 2.64
N GLY A 9 4.49 -0.25 3.82
CA GLY A 9 5.20 1.00 4.08
C GLY A 9 4.26 2.20 4.14
N PHE A 10 3.84 2.60 5.34
CA PHE A 10 3.00 3.81 5.52
C PHE A 10 3.80 5.09 5.25
N GLY A 11 5.05 5.13 5.73
CA GLY A 11 5.97 6.25 5.54
C GLY A 11 5.35 7.60 5.90
N SER A 12 5.22 8.46 4.90
CA SER A 12 4.67 9.81 5.03
C SER A 12 3.14 9.89 4.97
N GLY A 13 2.45 8.76 4.83
CA GLY A 13 0.99 8.69 4.72
C GLY A 13 0.42 9.19 3.39
N LEU A 14 1.26 9.47 2.39
CA LEU A 14 0.81 10.07 1.12
C LEU A 14 -0.15 9.17 0.34
N ASN A 15 0.12 7.86 0.25
CA ASN A 15 -0.78 6.97 -0.49
C ASN A 15 -2.13 6.84 0.22
N ALA A 16 -2.13 6.67 1.56
CA ALA A 16 -3.35 6.66 2.36
C ALA A 16 -4.15 7.96 2.18
N TYR A 17 -3.47 9.11 2.22
CA TYR A 17 -4.07 10.42 2.04
C TYR A 17 -4.71 10.61 0.66
N LEU A 18 -4.00 10.26 -0.41
CA LEU A 18 -4.54 10.34 -1.78
C LEU A 18 -5.68 9.35 -2.01
N THR A 19 -5.61 8.17 -1.40
CA THR A 19 -6.68 7.17 -1.44
C THR A 19 -7.93 7.68 -0.73
N MET A 20 -7.77 8.30 0.44
CA MET A 20 -8.86 8.91 1.19
C MET A 20 -9.52 10.04 0.39
N ILE A 21 -8.76 10.93 -0.22
CA ILE A 21 -9.31 11.98 -1.09
C ILE A 21 -10.11 11.35 -2.25
N TYR A 22 -9.55 10.33 -2.89
CA TYR A 22 -10.22 9.61 -3.97
C TYR A 22 -11.52 8.96 -3.48
N ALA A 23 -11.50 8.31 -2.32
CA ALA A 23 -12.65 7.67 -1.71
C ALA A 23 -13.80 8.66 -1.48
N ILE A 24 -13.48 9.82 -0.90
CA ILE A 24 -14.48 10.87 -0.65
C ILE A 24 -15.04 11.44 -1.96
N ASN A 25 -14.18 11.75 -2.93
CA ASN A 25 -14.59 12.36 -4.19
C ASN A 25 -15.44 11.42 -5.09
N ASN A 26 -15.35 10.11 -4.87
CA ASN A 26 -16.07 9.11 -5.65
C ASN A 26 -17.16 8.39 -4.83
N ASP A 27 -17.44 8.86 -3.62
CA ASP A 27 -18.43 8.27 -2.71
C ASP A 27 -18.19 6.77 -2.44
N LEU A 28 -16.93 6.39 -2.27
CA LEU A 28 -16.51 5.00 -2.05
C LEU A 28 -16.14 4.77 -0.59
N GLU A 29 -16.74 3.78 0.04
CA GLU A 29 -16.29 3.29 1.34
C GLU A 29 -15.05 2.39 1.18
N VAL A 30 -13.94 2.81 1.77
CA VAL A 30 -12.61 2.17 1.68
C VAL A 30 -12.15 1.70 3.06
N HIS A 31 -11.71 0.43 3.14
CA HIS A 31 -10.94 -0.08 4.28
C HIS A 31 -9.47 -0.15 3.90
N TYR A 32 -8.64 0.63 4.58
CA TYR A 32 -7.22 0.78 4.28
C TYR A 32 -6.38 0.12 5.37
N HIS A 33 -5.59 -0.88 4.98
CA HIS A 33 -4.57 -1.45 5.84
C HIS A 33 -3.19 -0.97 5.40
N THR A 34 -2.32 -0.68 6.35
CA THR A 34 -0.92 -0.37 6.07
C THR A 34 -0.02 -1.05 7.09
N VAL A 35 1.14 -1.52 6.66
CA VAL A 35 2.16 -2.13 7.53
C VAL A 35 3.34 -1.18 7.60
N GLU A 36 3.73 -0.79 8.80
CA GLU A 36 4.86 0.10 9.04
C GLU A 36 5.66 -0.37 10.25
N ARG A 37 6.98 -0.34 10.14
CA ARG A 37 7.88 -0.74 11.22
C ARG A 37 8.43 0.46 11.99
N TYR A 38 8.63 1.58 11.30
CA TYR A 38 9.27 2.77 11.83
C TYR A 38 8.45 4.02 11.48
N PRO A 39 7.33 4.25 12.19
CA PRO A 39 6.47 5.38 11.91
C PRO A 39 7.18 6.70 12.19
N ILE A 40 6.91 7.69 11.36
CA ILE A 40 7.32 9.07 11.63
C ILE A 40 6.48 9.66 12.77
N ASP A 41 7.05 10.59 13.52
CA ASP A 41 6.33 11.29 14.58
C ASP A 41 5.38 12.37 14.02
N ASP A 42 4.47 12.85 14.88
CA ASP A 42 3.46 13.86 14.53
C ASP A 42 4.10 15.21 14.14
N ALA A 43 5.28 15.52 14.69
CA ALA A 43 6.00 16.77 14.39
C ALA A 43 6.50 16.74 12.94
N LEU A 44 7.20 15.68 12.55
CA LEU A 44 7.68 15.50 11.18
C LEU A 44 6.53 15.37 10.19
N ALA A 45 5.44 14.68 10.57
CA ALA A 45 4.25 14.59 9.73
C ALA A 45 3.61 15.96 9.48
N SER A 46 3.59 16.84 10.49
CA SER A 46 3.02 18.19 10.39
C SER A 46 3.84 19.13 9.50
N GLU A 47 5.12 18.83 9.28
CA GLU A 47 5.98 19.59 8.35
C GLU A 47 5.76 19.21 6.88
N LEU A 48 5.02 18.14 6.60
CA LEU A 48 4.74 17.69 5.23
C LEU A 48 3.83 18.68 4.50
N ASN A 49 4.25 19.12 3.32
CA ASN A 49 3.54 20.12 2.53
C ASN A 49 2.38 19.55 1.69
N PHE A 50 1.94 18.31 1.92
CA PHE A 50 0.92 17.64 1.08
C PHE A 50 -0.44 18.34 1.10
N VAL A 51 -0.83 18.82 2.29
CA VAL A 51 -2.10 19.51 2.55
C VAL A 51 -2.22 20.77 1.69
N SER A 52 -1.12 21.48 1.44
CA SER A 52 -1.12 22.72 0.65
C SER A 52 -1.65 22.54 -0.77
N ARG A 53 -1.56 21.32 -1.32
CA ARG A 53 -1.96 21.01 -2.69
C ARG A 53 -3.37 20.44 -2.81
N TYR A 54 -3.88 19.74 -1.79
CA TYR A 54 -5.11 18.95 -1.87
C TYR A 54 -6.15 19.23 -0.77
N GLY A 55 -5.85 20.08 0.24
CA GLY A 55 -6.76 20.42 1.34
C GLY A 55 -6.75 19.42 2.50
N ARG A 56 -7.87 19.24 3.20
CA ARG A 56 -8.10 18.17 4.21
C ARG A 56 -7.01 18.00 5.27
N ALA A 57 -6.60 19.11 5.88
CA ALA A 57 -5.55 19.14 6.89
C ALA A 57 -5.90 18.26 8.10
N ASP A 58 -7.14 18.34 8.57
CA ASP A 58 -7.61 17.62 9.77
C ASP A 58 -7.66 16.11 9.53
N GLU A 59 -8.15 15.68 8.37
CA GLU A 59 -8.16 14.25 8.03
C GLU A 59 -6.73 13.73 7.79
N PHE A 60 -5.84 14.53 7.19
CA PHE A 60 -4.43 14.14 7.06
C PHE A 60 -3.75 13.96 8.43
N ALA A 61 -3.93 14.91 9.35
CA ALA A 61 -3.45 14.77 10.72
C ALA A 61 -4.06 13.55 11.43
N SER A 62 -5.34 13.28 11.17
CA SER A 62 -6.04 12.11 11.73
C SER A 62 -5.46 10.78 11.24
N LEU A 63 -4.96 10.69 10.01
CA LEU A 63 -4.27 9.49 9.52
C LEU A 63 -3.01 9.19 10.35
N HIS A 64 -2.21 10.21 10.65
CA HIS A 64 -1.00 10.06 11.45
C HIS A 64 -1.31 9.73 12.92
N ARG A 65 -2.35 10.35 13.48
CA ARG A 65 -2.76 10.16 14.89
C ARG A 65 -3.63 8.93 15.14
N ALA A 66 -4.15 8.29 14.09
CA ALA A 66 -4.90 7.05 14.22
C ALA A 66 -4.14 6.02 15.05
N GLU A 67 -4.83 5.34 15.95
CA GLU A 67 -4.25 4.32 16.80
C GLU A 67 -3.65 3.17 15.96
N TRP A 68 -2.52 2.64 16.42
CA TRP A 68 -1.89 1.48 15.80
C TRP A 68 -2.57 0.18 16.24
N ASN A 69 -2.64 -0.78 15.33
CA ASN A 69 -3.21 -2.11 15.52
C ASN A 69 -4.72 -2.12 15.86
N ALA A 70 -5.41 -1.02 15.55
CA ALA A 70 -6.85 -0.90 15.66
C ALA A 70 -7.42 -0.28 14.37
N GLU A 71 -8.68 -0.61 14.05
CA GLU A 71 -9.40 0.10 12.99
C GLU A 71 -9.89 1.45 13.52
N VAL A 72 -9.56 2.51 12.79
CA VAL A 72 -9.96 3.88 13.10
C VAL A 72 -10.74 4.45 11.92
N ARG A 73 -11.92 4.99 12.21
CA ARG A 73 -12.70 5.74 11.23
C ARG A 73 -12.15 7.15 11.12
N ILE A 74 -11.64 7.52 9.93
CA ILE A 74 -11.16 8.88 9.65
C ILE A 74 -12.33 9.77 9.23
N ASN A 75 -13.24 9.24 8.42
CA ASN A 75 -14.50 9.86 8.02
C ASN A 75 -15.50 8.78 7.56
N ASP A 76 -16.66 9.17 7.05
CA ASP A 76 -17.73 8.25 6.63
C ASP A 76 -17.37 7.35 5.43
N ARG A 77 -16.27 7.65 4.73
CA ARG A 77 -15.82 6.94 3.52
C ARG A 77 -14.46 6.24 3.68
N PHE A 78 -13.73 6.48 4.78
CA PHE A 78 -12.37 5.97 4.93
C PHE A 78 -12.09 5.48 6.34
N PHE A 79 -11.78 4.19 6.43
CA PHE A 79 -11.38 3.48 7.63
C PHE A 79 -9.93 3.02 7.46
N ILE A 80 -9.10 3.20 8.47
CA ILE A 80 -7.69 2.82 8.43
C ILE A 80 -7.33 1.90 9.59
N THR A 81 -6.59 0.83 9.31
CA THR A 81 -5.92 -0.01 10.29
C THR A 81 -4.42 0.01 10.00
N LYS A 82 -3.65 0.63 10.89
CA LYS A 82 -2.19 0.70 10.75
C LYS A 82 -1.54 -0.39 11.60
N HIS A 83 -0.83 -1.32 10.98
CA HIS A 83 -0.14 -2.41 11.67
C HIS A 83 1.29 -1.96 11.98
N LEU A 84 1.61 -1.83 13.27
CA LEU A 84 2.97 -1.52 13.71
C LEU A 84 3.76 -2.84 13.75
N ALA A 85 4.34 -3.21 12.62
CA ALA A 85 4.92 -4.54 12.43
C ALA A 85 6.03 -4.55 11.37
N ASP A 86 6.85 -5.60 11.42
CA ASP A 86 7.85 -5.90 10.40
C ASP A 86 7.26 -6.84 9.34
N PHE A 87 6.97 -6.31 8.14
CA PHE A 87 6.44 -7.09 7.01
C PHE A 87 7.30 -8.32 6.68
N THR A 88 8.62 -8.26 6.93
CA THR A 88 9.53 -9.38 6.65
C THR A 88 9.31 -10.56 7.59
N ALA A 89 8.73 -10.31 8.77
CA ALA A 89 8.45 -11.30 9.80
C ALA A 89 6.96 -11.68 9.91
N MET A 90 6.07 -11.02 9.16
CA MET A 90 4.64 -11.33 9.18
C MET A 90 4.33 -12.64 8.46
N ASP A 91 3.36 -13.38 8.99
CA ASP A 91 2.81 -14.63 8.45
C ASP A 91 1.33 -14.49 8.04
N ARG A 92 0.68 -13.40 8.45
CA ARG A 92 -0.72 -13.09 8.17
C ARG A 92 -0.87 -11.65 7.71
N LEU A 93 -1.73 -11.46 6.72
CA LEU A 93 -2.12 -10.15 6.20
C LEU A 93 -3.65 -10.07 6.18
N PRO A 94 -4.24 -8.87 6.15
CA PRO A 94 -5.63 -8.73 5.74
C PRO A 94 -5.79 -9.17 4.28
N GLN A 95 -6.98 -9.68 3.94
CA GLN A 95 -7.31 -9.88 2.53
C GLN A 95 -7.43 -8.52 1.83
N PHE A 96 -7.04 -8.42 0.56
CA PHE A 96 -7.02 -7.14 -0.14
C PHE A 96 -7.42 -7.26 -1.61
N ASP A 97 -8.08 -6.22 -2.13
CA ASP A 97 -8.38 -6.01 -3.54
C ASP A 97 -7.24 -5.26 -4.26
N VAL A 98 -6.57 -4.36 -3.53
CA VAL A 98 -5.47 -3.55 -4.08
C VAL A 98 -4.32 -3.52 -3.10
N CYS A 99 -3.09 -3.71 -3.60
CA CYS A 99 -1.87 -3.56 -2.82
C CYS A 99 -0.96 -2.48 -3.39
N TYR A 100 -0.63 -1.48 -2.57
CA TYR A 100 0.46 -0.54 -2.82
C TYR A 100 1.73 -1.10 -2.17
N PHE A 101 2.61 -1.66 -2.98
CA PHE A 101 3.88 -2.19 -2.49
C PHE A 101 4.96 -1.10 -2.60
N ASP A 102 5.09 -0.31 -1.53
CA ASP A 102 5.90 0.90 -1.46
C ASP A 102 7.03 0.81 -0.43
N ALA A 103 7.78 -0.30 -0.49
CA ALA A 103 8.98 -0.50 0.31
C ALA A 103 10.19 0.28 -0.23
N PHE A 104 11.23 0.44 0.60
CA PHE A 104 12.53 0.90 0.10
C PHE A 104 13.07 -0.01 -1.00
N SER A 105 13.92 0.54 -1.87
CA SER A 105 14.36 -0.15 -3.08
C SER A 105 15.00 -1.51 -2.77
N PRO A 106 14.99 -2.48 -3.71
CA PRO A 106 15.59 -3.78 -3.49
C PRO A 106 17.09 -3.77 -3.19
N ASP A 107 17.80 -2.66 -3.48
CA ASP A 107 19.21 -2.51 -3.08
C ASP A 107 19.37 -2.15 -1.61
N LYS A 108 18.37 -1.49 -1.02
CA LYS A 108 18.37 -1.06 0.38
C LYS A 108 17.77 -2.11 1.31
N GLN A 109 16.69 -2.76 0.89
CA GLN A 109 15.95 -3.74 1.69
C GLN A 109 15.57 -4.96 0.84
N PRO A 110 16.53 -5.75 0.34
CA PRO A 110 16.26 -6.91 -0.53
C PRO A 110 15.26 -7.91 0.06
N GLU A 111 15.25 -8.07 1.37
CA GLU A 111 14.37 -8.97 2.13
C GLU A 111 12.88 -8.67 1.93
N MET A 112 12.50 -7.40 1.73
CA MET A 112 11.11 -7.02 1.44
C MET A 112 10.63 -7.59 0.10
N TRP A 113 11.56 -7.84 -0.84
CA TRP A 113 11.29 -8.23 -2.22
C TRP A 113 11.56 -9.72 -2.49
N ALA A 114 11.72 -10.51 -1.43
CA ALA A 114 11.95 -11.94 -1.54
C ALA A 114 10.69 -12.68 -2.06
N LEU A 115 10.88 -13.87 -2.62
CA LEU A 115 9.80 -14.66 -3.22
C LEU A 115 8.72 -14.99 -2.21
N ASP A 116 9.11 -15.45 -1.03
CA ASP A 116 8.22 -15.82 0.07
C ASP A 116 7.31 -14.66 0.52
N ARG A 117 7.80 -13.42 0.44
CA ARG A 117 6.98 -12.22 0.69
C ARG A 117 5.91 -12.01 -0.36
N PHE A 118 6.22 -12.27 -1.63
CA PHE A 118 5.21 -12.21 -2.70
C PHE A 118 4.25 -13.39 -2.66
N GLU A 119 4.68 -14.58 -2.23
CA GLU A 119 3.80 -15.73 -1.98
C GLU A 119 2.80 -15.43 -0.86
N LEU A 120 3.25 -14.76 0.21
CA LEU A 120 2.37 -14.28 1.27
C LEU A 120 1.32 -13.29 0.73
N LEU A 121 1.75 -12.31 -0.08
CA LEU A 121 0.82 -11.37 -0.72
C LEU A 121 -0.17 -12.08 -1.64
N TYR A 122 0.29 -13.04 -2.46
CA TYR A 122 -0.59 -13.81 -3.36
C TYR A 122 -1.64 -14.62 -2.60
N ARG A 123 -1.26 -15.18 -1.44
CA ARG A 123 -2.17 -15.94 -0.57
C ARG A 123 -3.33 -15.09 -0.07
N TYR A 124 -3.06 -13.84 0.30
CA TYR A 124 -4.06 -12.91 0.87
C TYR A 124 -4.69 -11.97 -0.16
N ALA A 125 -4.17 -11.90 -1.38
CA ALA A 125 -4.81 -11.23 -2.50
C ALA A 125 -6.17 -11.87 -2.79
N GLU A 126 -7.21 -11.05 -2.91
CA GLU A 126 -8.50 -11.46 -3.45
C GLU A 126 -8.40 -11.83 -4.93
N ASP A 127 -9.44 -12.51 -5.43
CA ASP A 127 -9.57 -12.74 -6.86
C ASP A 127 -9.59 -11.41 -7.62
N GLU A 128 -8.85 -11.36 -8.73
CA GLU A 128 -8.66 -10.16 -9.56
C GLU A 128 -7.92 -9.01 -8.86
N ALA A 129 -7.35 -9.24 -7.67
CA ALA A 129 -6.63 -8.21 -6.93
C ALA A 129 -5.41 -7.69 -7.70
N ILE A 130 -5.13 -6.40 -7.50
CA ILE A 130 -4.07 -5.68 -8.19
C ILE A 130 -2.99 -5.26 -7.19
N LEU A 131 -1.74 -5.59 -7.48
CA LEU A 131 -0.58 -5.05 -6.77
C LEU A 131 0.18 -4.12 -7.71
N THR A 132 0.57 -2.95 -7.21
CA THR A 132 1.43 -2.01 -7.95
C THR A 132 2.67 -1.65 -7.13
N THR A 133 3.80 -1.48 -7.82
CA THR A 133 5.03 -0.95 -7.21
C THR A 133 5.79 -0.09 -8.19
N TYR A 134 6.51 0.92 -7.69
CA TYR A 134 7.41 1.72 -8.52
C TYR A 134 8.61 0.92 -9.05
N CYS A 135 8.92 -0.23 -8.44
CA CYS A 135 10.10 -1.01 -8.78
C CYS A 135 9.90 -1.79 -10.09
N ALA A 136 10.84 -1.66 -11.03
CA ALA A 136 10.81 -2.35 -12.33
C ALA A 136 11.91 -3.41 -12.50
N LYS A 137 12.59 -3.79 -11.39
CA LYS A 137 13.70 -4.74 -11.45
C LYS A 137 13.25 -6.11 -11.94
N GLY A 138 14.06 -6.72 -12.80
CA GLY A 138 13.77 -8.03 -13.38
C GLY A 138 13.59 -9.14 -12.34
N GLN A 139 14.37 -9.13 -11.25
CA GLN A 139 14.23 -10.12 -10.17
C GLN A 139 12.88 -9.97 -9.44
N VAL A 140 12.45 -8.75 -9.13
CA VAL A 140 11.16 -8.49 -8.48
C VAL A 140 10.02 -9.02 -9.33
N ARG A 141 10.04 -8.72 -10.65
CA ARG A 141 9.06 -9.27 -11.59
C ARG A 141 9.04 -10.80 -11.57
N ARG A 142 10.22 -11.45 -11.62
CA ARG A 142 10.30 -12.93 -11.58
C ARG A 142 9.75 -13.50 -10.28
N ASN A 143 10.05 -12.87 -9.14
CA ASN A 143 9.54 -13.31 -7.84
C ASN A 143 8.00 -13.20 -7.78
N MET A 144 7.44 -12.08 -8.23
CA MET A 144 5.97 -11.91 -8.33
C MET A 144 5.33 -12.97 -9.26
N GLN A 145 5.96 -13.28 -10.39
CA GLN A 145 5.49 -14.32 -11.30
C GLN A 145 5.56 -15.72 -10.69
N GLN A 146 6.65 -16.04 -10.00
CA GLN A 146 6.81 -17.32 -9.29
C GLN A 146 5.79 -17.48 -8.15
N ALA A 147 5.44 -16.38 -7.46
CA ALA A 147 4.39 -16.38 -6.46
C ALA A 147 2.97 -16.61 -7.04
N GLY A 148 2.80 -16.49 -8.36
CA GLY A 148 1.54 -16.77 -9.06
C GLY A 148 0.87 -15.56 -9.71
N PHE A 149 1.43 -14.34 -9.57
CA PHE A 149 0.85 -13.17 -10.21
C PHE A 149 1.10 -13.14 -11.72
N VAL A 150 0.13 -12.64 -12.48
CA VAL A 150 0.36 -12.17 -13.86
C VAL A 150 0.94 -10.76 -13.78
N VAL A 151 2.15 -10.57 -14.28
CA VAL A 151 2.90 -9.31 -14.12
C VAL A 151 3.21 -8.65 -15.45
N GLU A 152 2.83 -7.37 -15.56
CA GLU A 152 3.10 -6.51 -16.70
C GLU A 152 3.99 -5.32 -16.30
N ARG A 153 4.70 -4.80 -17.29
CA ARG A 153 5.39 -3.50 -17.18
C ARG A 153 4.47 -2.45 -17.75
N ILE A 154 4.19 -1.42 -16.96
CA ILE A 154 3.44 -0.24 -17.40
C ILE A 154 4.35 0.98 -17.36
N GLN A 155 3.91 2.05 -18.02
CA GLN A 155 4.65 3.31 -18.03
C GLN A 155 4.79 3.84 -16.60
N GLY A 156 6.02 4.19 -16.23
CA GLY A 156 6.30 4.75 -14.92
C GLY A 156 5.75 6.17 -14.75
N ALA A 157 5.63 6.62 -13.50
CA ALA A 157 5.35 8.02 -13.18
C ALA A 157 6.44 8.96 -13.76
N LYS A 158 6.14 10.26 -13.83
CA LYS A 158 7.00 11.29 -14.43
C LYS A 158 8.49 11.09 -14.09
N GLY A 159 9.30 10.80 -15.11
CA GLY A 159 10.75 10.57 -14.99
C GLY A 159 11.19 9.11 -14.81
N LYS A 160 10.27 8.16 -14.59
CA LYS A 160 10.56 6.71 -14.58
C LYS A 160 10.09 6.05 -15.87
N ARG A 161 10.94 5.21 -16.45
CA ARG A 161 10.65 4.51 -17.71
C ARG A 161 9.52 3.48 -17.53
N GLU A 162 9.61 2.66 -16.48
CA GLU A 162 8.71 1.53 -16.26
C GLU A 162 8.40 1.38 -14.76
N MET A 163 7.24 0.81 -14.47
CA MET A 163 6.84 0.29 -13.16
C MET A 163 6.11 -1.05 -13.34
N LEU A 164 5.90 -1.81 -12.26
CA LEU A 164 5.23 -3.10 -12.32
C LEU A 164 3.80 -3.01 -11.81
N ARG A 165 2.91 -3.71 -12.53
CA ARG A 165 1.57 -4.08 -12.07
C ARG A 165 1.44 -5.58 -12.12
N ALA A 166 0.96 -6.14 -11.03
CA ALA A 166 0.72 -7.57 -10.84
C ALA A 166 -0.77 -7.78 -10.60
N LYS A 167 -1.35 -8.85 -11.15
CA LYS A 167 -2.75 -9.20 -10.98
C LYS A 167 -2.89 -10.68 -10.60
N LYS A 168 -3.72 -10.97 -9.60
CA LYS A 168 -4.14 -12.34 -9.30
C LYS A 168 -5.29 -12.70 -10.24
N THR A 169 -5.04 -13.58 -11.21
CA THR A 169 -6.06 -14.01 -12.16
C THR A 169 -6.70 -15.31 -11.68
N VAL A 170 -8.02 -15.39 -11.72
CA VAL A 170 -8.72 -16.66 -11.50
C VAL A 170 -8.48 -17.54 -12.74
N VAL A 171 -7.75 -18.64 -12.58
CA VAL A 171 -7.73 -19.68 -13.61
C VAL A 171 -9.09 -20.38 -13.51
N LYS A 172 -9.95 -20.09 -14.48
CA LYS A 172 -11.22 -20.82 -14.67
C LYS A 172 -10.98 -22.26 -15.03
#